data_AF-A0A455UF25-F1
#
_entry.id   AF-A0A455UF25-F1
#
_cell.length_a   1.000
_cell.length_b   1.000
_cell.length_c   1.000
_cell.angle_alpha   90.00
_cell.angle_beta   90.00
_cell.angle_gamma   90.00
#
_symmetry.space_group_name_H-M   'P 1'
#
loop_
_entity.id
_entity.type
_entity.pdbx_description
1 polymer ?
#
loop_
_entity_poly.entity_id
_entity_poly.type
_entity_poly.pdbx_seq_one_letter_code
_entity_poly.pdbx_strand_id
1 'polypeptide(L)'
;MKIFQMHSGKGKSRIIIDGRDFVGSSVSIDARGKVVVDGVSQSDTLIGDIQITVNGDVERLDTASGDVEVTGNVGQVTTVSGDVEVSENVLGNVKTVSGDVDCNAIGGSVSTVSGDVSGR
;
A
#
# COMPACT_ATOMS: atom_id res chain seq x y z
N MET A 1 19.59 -24.62 3.11
CA MET A 1 20.28 -23.61 2.29
C MET A 1 19.27 -23.13 1.24
N LYS A 2 18.84 -21.89 1.08
CA LYS A 2 19.07 -20.57 1.69
C LYS A 2 17.68 -20.05 2.09
N ILE A 3 17.58 -19.46 3.27
CA ILE A 3 16.40 -18.72 3.72
C ILE A 3 16.44 -17.41 2.92
N PHE A 4 15.42 -17.13 2.10
CA PHE A 4 15.27 -15.84 1.43
C PHE A 4 14.98 -14.79 2.49
N GLN A 5 16.04 -14.19 3.05
CA GLN A 5 15.91 -12.91 3.72
C GLN A 5 15.85 -11.84 2.62
N MET A 6 14.63 -11.37 2.31
CA MET A 6 14.46 -10.07 1.67
C MET A 6 14.94 -9.00 2.66
N HIS A 7 16.24 -8.74 2.66
CA HIS A 7 16.75 -7.45 3.10
C HIS A 7 16.60 -6.51 1.91
N SER A 8 15.41 -5.94 1.75
CA SER A 8 15.25 -4.79 0.88
C SER A 8 15.72 -3.57 1.65
N GLY A 9 16.97 -3.18 1.41
CA GLY A 9 17.54 -1.93 1.92
C GLY A 9 16.95 -0.74 1.17
N LYS A 10 15.63 -0.59 1.15
CA LYS A 10 14.97 0.63 0.67
C LYS A 10 14.81 1.59 1.83
N GLY A 11 15.21 2.84 1.61
CA GLY A 11 15.14 3.89 2.63
C GLY A 11 13.71 4.05 3.14
N LYS A 12 13.54 4.49 4.39
CA LYS A 12 12.20 4.74 4.93
C LYS A 12 11.53 5.84 4.12
N SER A 13 10.29 5.59 3.72
CA SER A 13 9.46 6.55 2.98
C SER A 13 8.65 7.41 3.93
N ARG A 14 8.33 8.62 3.50
CA ARG A 14 7.42 9.50 4.24
C ARG A 14 6.00 9.12 3.87
N ILE A 15 5.24 8.68 4.87
CA ILE A 15 3.87 8.20 4.72
C ILE A 15 2.95 9.21 5.41
N ILE A 16 1.93 9.69 4.72
CA ILE A 16 0.94 10.64 5.23
C ILE A 16 -0.40 9.91 5.26
N ILE A 17 -1.05 9.86 6.43
CA ILE A 17 -2.36 9.22 6.59
C ILE A 17 -3.30 10.21 7.27
N ASP A 18 -4.33 10.65 6.56
CA ASP A 18 -5.25 11.72 6.99
C ASP A 18 -4.52 12.96 7.53
N GLY A 19 -3.45 13.37 6.84
CA GLY A 19 -2.62 14.52 7.21
C GLY A 19 -1.60 14.27 8.33
N ARG A 20 -1.47 13.06 8.86
CA ARG A 20 -0.47 12.71 9.88
C ARG A 20 0.76 12.08 9.24
N ASP A 21 1.94 12.57 9.64
CA ASP A 21 3.24 12.12 9.13
C ASP A 21 3.79 10.89 9.86
N PHE A 22 4.22 9.90 9.08
CA PHE A 22 4.91 8.70 9.50
C PHE A 22 6.14 8.46 8.63
N VAL A 23 7.08 7.65 9.14
CA VAL A 23 8.29 7.27 8.40
C VAL A 23 8.47 5.77 8.51
N GLY A 24 8.38 5.07 7.38
CA GLY A 24 8.45 3.61 7.33
C GLY A 24 8.46 3.05 5.92
N SER A 25 8.47 1.72 5.82
CA SER A 25 8.47 0.98 4.54
C SER A 25 7.30 0.03 4.41
N SER A 26 6.42 -0.05 5.41
CA SER A 26 5.21 -0.86 5.37
C SER A 26 4.05 -0.17 6.06
N VAL A 27 2.87 -0.27 5.44
CA VAL A 27 1.62 0.30 5.96
C VAL A 27 0.55 -0.78 5.99
N SER A 28 -0.17 -0.86 7.10
CA SER A 28 -1.38 -1.67 7.21
C SER A 28 -2.49 -0.92 7.93
N ILE A 29 -3.69 -0.91 7.35
CA ILE A 29 -4.89 -0.32 7.95
C ILE A 29 -5.99 -1.37 7.94
N ASP A 30 -6.51 -1.73 9.12
CA ASP A 30 -7.59 -2.72 9.23
C ASP A 30 -8.99 -2.11 9.02
N ALA A 31 -10.00 -2.96 8.90
CA ALA A 31 -11.39 -2.54 8.66
C ALA A 31 -12.01 -1.75 9.83
N ARG A 32 -11.33 -1.64 10.97
CA ARG A 32 -11.73 -0.80 12.09
C ARG A 32 -11.03 0.55 12.05
N GLY A 33 -10.16 0.80 11.08
CA GLY A 33 -9.36 2.01 10.95
C GLY A 33 -8.07 2.01 11.78
N LYS A 34 -7.65 0.85 12.31
CA LYS A 34 -6.41 0.75 13.08
C LYS A 34 -5.22 0.81 12.13
N VAL A 35 -4.34 1.80 12.35
CA VAL A 35 -3.14 2.01 11.55
C VAL A 35 -1.93 1.30 12.18
N VAL A 36 -1.15 0.61 11.36
CA VAL A 36 0.11 -0.02 11.72
C VAL A 36 1.17 0.38 10.69
N VAL A 37 2.28 0.95 11.16
CA VAL A 37 3.44 1.30 10.32
C VAL A 37 4.65 0.55 10.83
N ASP A 38 5.33 -0.21 9.95
CA ASP A 38 6.48 -1.05 10.32
C ASP A 38 6.22 -2.00 11.50
N GLY A 39 4.99 -2.55 11.57
CA GLY A 39 4.55 -3.43 12.66
C GLY A 39 4.20 -2.71 13.97
N VAL A 40 4.40 -1.40 14.05
CA VAL A 40 4.05 -0.58 15.23
C VAL A 40 2.63 -0.04 15.08
N SER A 41 1.75 -0.45 16.00
CA SER A 41 0.37 0.05 16.06
C SER A 41 0.36 1.51 16.50
N GLN A 42 -0.37 2.35 15.78
CA GLN A 42 -0.58 3.75 16.13
C GLN A 42 -1.78 3.87 17.08
N SER A 43 -1.77 4.89 17.93
CA SER A 43 -2.76 5.02 19.02
C SER A 43 -4.15 5.42 18.56
N ASP A 44 -4.26 6.14 17.44
CA ASP A 44 -5.56 6.60 16.94
C ASP A 44 -6.12 5.66 15.89
N THR A 45 -7.44 5.53 15.95
CA THR A 45 -8.26 4.83 14.96
C THR A 45 -8.85 5.84 14.00
N LEU A 46 -8.74 5.57 12.70
CA LEU A 46 -9.34 6.39 11.65
C LEU A 46 -10.80 6.02 11.44
N ILE A 47 -11.64 7.00 11.12
CA ILE A 47 -13.07 6.81 10.89
C ILE A 47 -13.47 7.63 9.66
N GLY A 48 -14.16 7.00 8.70
CA GLY A 48 -14.61 7.64 7.46
C GLY A 48 -13.72 7.31 6.28
N ASP A 49 -13.72 8.19 5.28
CA ASP A 49 -12.89 8.06 4.08
C ASP A 49 -11.43 8.35 4.46
N ILE A 50 -10.57 7.37 4.24
CA ILE A 50 -9.16 7.42 4.63
C ILE A 50 -8.33 7.78 3.39
N GLN A 51 -7.46 8.78 3.50
CA GLN A 51 -6.53 9.16 2.44
C GLN A 51 -5.08 8.86 2.86
N ILE A 52 -4.37 8.11 2.03
CA ILE A 52 -2.99 7.69 2.28
C ILE A 52 -2.09 8.17 1.14
N THR A 53 -1.03 8.91 1.47
CA THR A 53 0.00 9.31 0.50
C THR A 53 1.35 8.80 0.94
N VAL A 54 2.02 8.04 0.06
CA VAL A 54 3.36 7.52 0.29
C VAL A 54 4.34 8.22 -0.65
N ASN A 55 5.25 8.97 -0.04
CA ASN A 55 6.34 9.66 -0.72
C ASN A 55 7.60 8.79 -0.68
N GLY A 56 7.82 8.04 -1.77
CA GLY A 56 8.90 7.07 -1.91
C GLY A 56 8.43 5.63 -2.10
N ASP A 57 9.36 4.68 -1.97
CA ASP A 57 9.09 3.26 -2.12
C ASP A 57 8.47 2.64 -0.86
N VAL A 58 7.53 1.72 -1.02
CA VAL A 58 6.96 0.94 0.08
C VAL A 58 7.00 -0.55 -0.26
N GLU A 59 7.40 -1.37 0.69
CA GLU A 59 7.52 -2.82 0.46
C GLU A 59 6.14 -3.48 0.48
N ARG A 60 5.27 -3.03 1.38
CA ARG A 60 3.95 -3.61 1.56
C ARG A 60 2.91 -2.53 1.87
N LEU A 61 1.85 -2.55 1.08
CA LEU A 61 0.65 -1.75 1.27
C LEU A 61 -0.53 -2.70 1.52
N ASP A 62 -1.17 -2.60 2.69
CA ASP A 62 -2.32 -3.42 3.06
C ASP A 62 -3.45 -2.58 3.67
N THR A 63 -4.50 -2.30 2.92
CA THR A 63 -5.59 -1.41 3.36
C THR A 63 -6.92 -2.13 3.29
N ALA A 64 -7.69 -2.10 4.37
CA ALA A 64 -9.08 -2.56 4.34
C ALA A 64 -10.01 -1.53 3.67
N SER A 65 -9.66 -0.25 3.74
CA SER A 65 -10.41 0.86 3.17
C SER A 65 -9.50 2.07 2.97
N GLY A 66 -9.84 2.91 2.00
CA GLY A 66 -9.22 4.21 1.77
C GLY A 66 -8.47 4.29 0.46
N ASP A 67 -8.34 5.51 -0.05
CA ASP A 67 -7.64 5.80 -1.29
C ASP A 67 -6.16 5.98 -1.02
N VAL A 68 -5.33 5.39 -1.89
CA VAL A 68 -3.88 5.36 -1.72
C VAL A 68 -3.19 5.95 -2.94
N GLU A 69 -2.27 6.87 -2.69
CA GLU A 69 -1.34 7.39 -3.68
C GLU A 69 0.09 7.03 -3.27
N VAL A 70 0.85 6.38 -4.17
CA VAL A 70 2.26 6.06 -3.97
C VAL A 70 3.09 6.65 -5.10
N THR A 71 3.99 7.55 -4.76
CA THR A 71 4.88 8.21 -5.74
C THR A 71 6.08 7.35 -6.19
N GLY A 72 6.39 6.29 -5.44
CA GLY A 72 7.48 5.36 -5.74
C GLY A 72 7.00 3.95 -6.09
N ASN A 73 7.91 2.98 -5.99
CA ASN A 73 7.61 1.58 -6.25
C ASN A 73 6.91 0.93 -5.06
N VAL A 74 5.98 0.01 -5.34
CA VAL A 74 5.33 -0.82 -4.32
C VAL A 74 5.80 -2.27 -4.46
N GLY A 75 6.20 -2.91 -3.37
CA GLY A 75 6.54 -4.33 -3.39
C GLY A 75 5.31 -5.22 -3.57
N GLN A 76 4.27 -5.00 -2.77
CA GLN A 76 3.00 -5.73 -2.86
C GLN A 76 1.83 -4.83 -2.46
N VAL A 77 0.74 -4.91 -3.22
CA VAL A 77 -0.53 -4.22 -2.93
C VAL A 77 -1.58 -5.24 -2.49
N THR A 78 -2.23 -4.96 -1.36
CA THR A 78 -3.45 -5.64 -0.94
C THR A 78 -4.44 -4.59 -0.48
N THR A 79 -5.57 -4.47 -1.16
CA THR A 79 -6.67 -3.59 -0.74
C THR A 79 -7.99 -4.36 -0.71
N VAL A 80 -8.91 -3.97 0.16
CA VAL A 80 -10.29 -4.47 0.15
C VAL A 80 -11.24 -3.46 -0.47
N SER A 81 -11.05 -2.17 -0.20
CA SER A 81 -11.88 -1.09 -0.70
C SER A 81 -11.07 0.20 -0.86
N GLY A 82 -11.36 0.97 -1.91
CA GLY A 82 -10.67 2.22 -2.22
C GLY A 82 -9.66 2.06 -3.35
N ASP A 83 -9.38 3.17 -4.01
CA ASP A 83 -8.56 3.19 -5.22
C ASP A 83 -7.08 3.30 -4.87
N VAL A 84 -6.22 2.69 -5.69
CA VAL A 84 -4.77 2.69 -5.49
C VAL A 84 -4.06 3.21 -6.74
N GLU A 85 -3.44 4.36 -6.63
CA GLU A 85 -2.58 4.94 -7.67
C GLU A 85 -1.10 4.77 -7.28
N VAL A 86 -0.33 4.09 -8.13
CA VAL A 86 1.12 3.93 -7.98
C VAL A 86 1.81 4.58 -9.17
N SER A 87 2.54 5.68 -8.95
CA SER A 87 3.19 6.42 -10.03
C SER A 87 4.26 5.61 -10.76
N GLU A 88 4.92 4.68 -10.05
CA GLU A 88 5.95 3.80 -10.60
C GLU A 88 5.43 2.36 -10.74
N ASN A 89 6.20 1.36 -10.31
CA ASN A 89 5.90 -0.05 -10.56
C ASN A 89 5.41 -0.76 -9.29
N VAL A 90 4.49 -1.70 -9.47
CA VAL A 90 4.21 -2.75 -8.47
C VAL A 90 5.12 -3.93 -8.79
N LEU A 91 6.13 -4.16 -7.96
CA LEU A 91 7.18 -5.17 -8.20
C LEU A 91 6.69 -6.60 -7.96
N GLY A 92 5.61 -6.76 -7.21
CA GLY A 92 5.02 -8.06 -6.84
C GLY A 92 3.54 -8.13 -7.16
N ASN A 93 2.79 -8.81 -6.30
CA ASN A 93 1.38 -9.12 -6.55
C ASN A 93 0.46 -7.95 -6.21
N VAL A 94 -0.62 -7.83 -6.96
CA VAL A 94 -1.75 -6.95 -6.67
C VAL A 94 -2.95 -7.81 -6.30
N LYS A 95 -3.55 -7.53 -5.14
CA LYS A 95 -4.81 -8.13 -4.73
C LYS A 95 -5.79 -7.04 -4.31
N THR A 96 -6.91 -6.93 -5.00
CA THR A 96 -8.01 -6.02 -4.63
C THR A 96 -9.33 -6.80 -4.53
N VAL A 97 -10.24 -6.34 -3.68
CA VAL A 97 -11.63 -6.85 -3.66
C VAL A 97 -12.55 -5.85 -4.35
N SER A 98 -12.44 -4.57 -4.01
CA SER A 98 -13.20 -3.47 -4.60
C SER A 98 -12.31 -2.24 -4.73
N GLY A 99 -12.41 -1.56 -5.87
CA GLY A 99 -11.62 -0.36 -6.16
C GLY A 99 -10.59 -0.62 -7.26
N ASP A 100 -10.20 0.46 -7.91
CA ASP A 100 -9.33 0.43 -9.07
C ASP A 100 -7.86 0.49 -8.65
N VAL A 101 -6.98 -0.17 -9.40
CA VAL A 101 -5.53 -0.12 -9.18
C VAL A 101 -4.85 0.33 -10.47
N ASP A 102 -4.31 1.55 -10.43
CA ASP A 102 -3.56 2.15 -11.53
C ASP A 102 -2.08 2.17 -11.20
N CYS A 103 -1.25 1.67 -12.11
CA CYS A 103 0.20 1.71 -11.98
C CYS A 103 0.92 1.78 -13.33
N ASN A 104 2.25 1.93 -13.33
CA ASN A 104 3.04 1.84 -14.56
C ASN A 104 3.15 0.37 -15.02
N ALA A 105 3.74 -0.50 -14.19
CA ALA A 105 3.86 -1.92 -14.51
C ALA A 105 3.64 -2.81 -13.28
N ILE A 106 3.15 -4.03 -13.52
CA ILE A 106 2.94 -5.07 -12.51
C ILE A 106 3.88 -6.24 -12.80
N GLY A 107 4.80 -6.50 -11.88
CA GLY A 107 5.78 -7.59 -11.97
C GLY A 107 5.26 -8.95 -11.49
N GLY A 108 4.14 -8.97 -10.75
CA GLY A 108 3.52 -10.19 -10.21
C GLY A 108 2.14 -10.49 -10.78
N SER A 109 1.41 -11.34 -10.05
CA SER A 109 0.04 -11.71 -10.41
C SER A 109 -0.97 -10.67 -9.94
N VAL A 110 -2.05 -10.50 -10.71
CA VAL A 110 -3.18 -9.64 -10.38
C VAL A 110 -4.40 -10.49 -10.01
N SER A 111 -5.07 -10.14 -8.92
CA SER A 111 -6.35 -10.71 -8.52
C SER A 111 -7.29 -9.60 -8.05
N THR A 112 -8.37 -9.38 -8.81
CA THR A 112 -9.46 -8.45 -8.48
C THR A 112 -10.79 -9.19 -8.41
N VAL A 113 -11.69 -8.77 -7.52
CA VAL A 113 -13.09 -9.23 -7.52
C VAL A 113 -13.99 -8.22 -8.23
N SER A 114 -13.84 -6.94 -7.92
CA SER A 114 -14.56 -5.81 -8.52
C SER A 114 -13.61 -4.61 -8.64
N GLY A 115 -13.66 -3.91 -9.78
CA GLY A 115 -12.73 -2.82 -10.12
C GLY A 115 -11.70 -3.25 -11.16
N ASP A 116 -11.09 -2.26 -11.79
CA ASP A 116 -10.13 -2.41 -12.86
C ASP A 116 -8.70 -2.36 -12.33
N VAL A 117 -7.81 -3.12 -12.97
CA VAL A 117 -6.37 -3.05 -12.69
C VAL A 117 -5.68 -2.70 -13.98
N SER A 118 -5.10 -1.51 -14.04
CA SER A 118 -4.47 -0.97 -15.23
C SER A 118 -2.97 -0.74 -15.04
N GLY A 119 -2.20 -1.14 -16.05
CA GLY A 119 -0.79 -0.83 -16.22
C GLY A 119 -0.63 0.07 -17.45
N ARG A 120 0.24 1.09 -17.38
CA ARG A 120 0.45 2.07 -18.46
C ARG A 120 1.59 1.68 -19.41
#